data_AF-A0A2S9DDB2-F1
#
_entry.id   AF-A0A2S9DDB2-F1
#
_cell.length_a   1.000
_cell.length_b   1.000
_cell.length_c   1.000
_cell.angle_alpha   90.00
_cell.angle_beta   90.00
_cell.angle_gamma   90.00
#
_symmetry.space_group_name_H-M   'P 1'
#
loop_
_entity.id
_entity.type
_entity.pdbx_description
1 polymer ?
#
loop_
_entity_poly.entity_id
_entity_poly.type
_entity_poly.pdbx_seq_one_letter_code
_entity_poly.pdbx_strand_id
1 'polypeptide(L)'
;MTQIPSEARTSPESELAAVVAEALKLADAQLVINKSLAPFVFMLDTAGTIHRGEVPKEIQGTMPPDPLLSVKLTIDLFSGNAENLLAMVAVLDPQASKNEDTLHLWAEHRSGISQIIRVDFTRKKFLKHPTFSEPRAEIQDAHVWTGEAPASAGEWWHEGLSEQAIQDVFDLVGAAVPFAQDQLGKYGSLAPYGVTTDLGGEIGQHMAYQDPNEDDEIDSAESVRMMTEGFRHKLETLRGTCIISDVRLTPSSGEGVALDALRLHIEHTEGLSMLLLKPYEIDEQSQTVAFGETAVVPTPAQVWSA
;
A
#
# COMPACT_ATOMS: atom_id res chain seq x y z
N MET A 1 -9.80 15.22 10.09
CA MET A 1 -10.97 14.29 9.96
C MET A 1 -12.22 15.09 9.59
N THR A 2 -13.03 14.63 8.64
CA THR A 2 -14.24 15.35 8.18
C THR A 2 -15.49 14.57 8.59
N GLN A 3 -16.39 15.20 9.35
CA GLN A 3 -17.67 14.60 9.72
C GLN A 3 -18.73 14.93 8.67
N ILE A 4 -19.39 13.90 8.13
CA ILE A 4 -20.58 14.09 7.28
C ILE A 4 -21.82 14.23 8.20
N PRO A 5 -22.55 15.36 8.16
CA PRO A 5 -23.77 15.52 8.94
C PRO A 5 -24.78 14.40 8.64
N SER A 6 -25.48 13.90 9.66
CA SER A 6 -26.52 12.88 9.47
C SER A 6 -27.60 13.31 8.47
N GLU A 7 -27.92 14.61 8.43
CA GLU A 7 -28.87 15.22 7.49
C GLU A 7 -28.42 15.13 6.02
N ALA A 8 -27.12 14.99 5.76
CA ALA A 8 -26.55 14.81 4.42
C ALA A 8 -26.37 13.32 4.05
N ARG A 9 -26.56 12.40 5.00
CA ARG A 9 -26.44 10.94 4.84
C ARG A 9 -27.82 10.30 4.69
N THR A 10 -28.56 10.76 3.70
CA THR A 10 -29.94 10.36 3.45
C THR A 10 -30.05 9.03 2.70
N SER A 11 -29.00 8.62 1.98
CA SER A 11 -28.94 7.35 1.27
C SER A 11 -27.48 6.92 1.02
N PRO A 12 -27.23 5.65 0.68
CA PRO A 12 -25.91 5.18 0.22
C PRO A 12 -25.28 6.02 -0.90
N GLU A 13 -26.09 6.47 -1.86
CA GLU A 13 -25.65 7.35 -2.93
C GLU A 13 -25.21 8.72 -2.41
N SER A 14 -25.93 9.27 -1.43
CA SER A 14 -25.59 10.58 -0.85
C SER A 14 -24.34 10.49 0.03
N GLU A 15 -24.16 9.38 0.74
CA GLU A 15 -22.94 9.05 1.48
C GLU A 15 -21.74 8.95 0.54
N LEU A 16 -21.84 8.14 -0.51
CA LEU A 16 -20.76 7.96 -1.48
C LEU A 16 -20.43 9.28 -2.22
N ALA A 17 -21.44 10.04 -2.63
CA ALA A 17 -21.26 11.33 -3.29
C ALA A 17 -20.56 12.36 -2.37
N ALA A 18 -20.87 12.36 -1.08
CA ALA A 18 -20.21 13.24 -0.11
C ALA A 18 -18.72 12.89 0.06
N VAL A 19 -18.37 11.60 0.09
CA VAL A 19 -16.97 11.17 0.15
C VAL A 19 -16.22 11.54 -1.14
N VAL A 20 -16.84 11.32 -2.30
CA VAL A 20 -16.27 11.73 -3.60
C VAL A 20 -16.04 13.24 -3.66
N ALA A 21 -16.99 14.04 -3.19
CA ALA A 21 -16.86 15.50 -3.18
C ALA A 21 -15.68 15.97 -2.32
N GLU A 22 -15.51 15.39 -1.12
CA GLU A 22 -14.36 15.71 -0.26
C GLU A 22 -13.04 15.22 -0.88
N ALA A 23 -13.03 14.05 -1.54
CA ALA A 23 -11.86 13.53 -2.23
C ALA A 23 -11.43 14.45 -3.39
N LEU A 24 -12.37 14.92 -4.21
CA LEU A 24 -12.11 15.88 -5.28
C LEU A 24 -11.59 17.22 -4.76
N LYS A 25 -12.15 17.71 -3.64
CA LYS A 25 -11.70 18.95 -3.00
C LYS A 25 -10.24 18.86 -2.52
N LEU A 26 -9.84 17.71 -1.97
CA LEU A 26 -8.45 17.48 -1.60
C LEU A 26 -7.54 17.39 -2.83
N ALA A 27 -7.95 16.64 -3.85
CA ALA A 27 -7.19 16.52 -5.10
C ALA A 27 -6.97 17.89 -5.74
N ASP A 28 -8.01 18.74 -5.75
CA ASP A 28 -7.92 20.12 -6.23
C ASP A 28 -6.82 20.91 -5.50
N ALA A 29 -6.90 20.93 -4.17
CA ALA A 29 -5.93 21.64 -3.34
C ALA A 29 -4.48 21.13 -3.54
N GLN A 30 -4.28 19.80 -3.61
CA GLN A 30 -2.95 19.22 -3.81
C GLN A 30 -2.39 19.53 -5.20
N LEU A 31 -3.19 19.44 -6.26
CA LEU A 31 -2.73 19.70 -7.63
C LEU A 31 -2.38 21.17 -7.86
N VAL A 32 -3.08 22.09 -7.21
CA VAL A 32 -2.75 23.52 -7.26
C VAL A 32 -1.37 23.79 -6.64
N ILE A 33 -1.05 23.12 -5.53
CA ILE A 33 0.19 23.37 -4.77
C ILE A 33 1.36 22.59 -5.37
N ASN A 34 1.20 21.29 -5.57
CA ASN A 34 2.28 20.35 -5.85
C ASN A 34 2.35 19.94 -7.34
N LYS A 35 1.32 20.24 -8.14
CA LYS A 35 1.17 19.79 -9.55
C LYS A 35 1.07 18.26 -9.74
N SER A 36 1.08 17.52 -8.64
CA SER A 36 0.85 16.08 -8.53
C SER A 36 0.29 15.79 -7.13
N LEU A 37 -0.18 14.58 -6.91
CA LEU A 37 -0.60 14.08 -5.60
C LEU A 37 -0.12 12.64 -5.41
N ALA A 38 0.08 12.25 -4.16
CA ALA A 38 0.24 10.83 -3.83
C ALA A 38 -1.14 10.16 -3.89
N PRO A 39 -1.27 8.94 -4.45
CA PRO A 39 -2.53 8.23 -4.44
C PRO A 39 -3.07 8.06 -3.01
N PHE A 40 -4.37 8.26 -2.82
CA PHE A 40 -4.98 8.28 -1.50
C PHE A 40 -6.36 7.61 -1.47
N VAL A 41 -6.82 7.23 -0.28
CA VAL A 41 -8.15 6.65 -0.04
C VAL A 41 -8.87 7.44 1.03
N PHE A 42 -10.14 7.75 0.79
CA PHE A 42 -11.07 8.20 1.80
C PHE A 42 -11.98 7.04 2.22
N MET A 43 -12.11 6.84 3.53
CA MET A 43 -12.91 5.77 4.13
C MET A 43 -13.99 6.40 5.02
N LEU A 44 -15.25 6.13 4.71
CA LEU A 44 -16.38 6.57 5.53
C LEU A 44 -16.71 5.48 6.54
N ASP A 45 -16.62 5.79 7.83
CA ASP A 45 -17.03 4.86 8.88
C ASP A 45 -18.55 4.91 9.16
N THR A 46 -19.02 3.96 9.96
CA THR A 46 -20.44 3.90 10.39
C THR A 46 -20.89 5.09 11.25
N ALA A 47 -19.96 5.82 11.89
CA ALA A 47 -20.27 7.05 12.62
C ALA A 47 -20.47 8.25 11.68
N GLY A 48 -20.06 8.15 10.42
CA GLY A 48 -20.11 9.22 9.43
C GLY A 48 -18.84 10.07 9.35
N THR A 49 -17.73 9.56 9.89
CA THR A 49 -16.43 10.20 9.83
C THR A 49 -15.70 9.74 8.58
N ILE A 50 -15.14 10.69 7.83
CA ILE A 50 -14.20 10.39 6.75
C ILE A 50 -12.78 10.34 7.32
N HIS A 51 -12.17 9.17 7.17
CA HIS A 51 -10.76 8.90 7.39
C HIS A 51 -9.99 8.97 6.08
N ARG A 52 -8.70 9.29 6.13
CA ARG A 52 -7.82 9.38 4.97
C ARG A 52 -6.62 8.47 5.16
N GLY A 53 -6.33 7.67 4.15
CA GLY A 53 -5.08 6.95 3.97
C GLY A 53 -4.35 7.43 2.72
N GLU A 54 -3.04 7.34 2.70
CA GLU A 54 -2.24 7.58 1.50
C GLU A 54 -1.26 6.47 1.25
N VAL A 55 -1.02 6.21 -0.03
CA VAL A 55 0.00 5.28 -0.47
C VAL A 55 1.37 5.80 0.01
N PRO A 56 2.12 5.01 0.81
CA PRO A 56 3.43 5.40 1.32
C PRO A 56 4.40 5.75 0.18
N LYS A 57 5.27 6.75 0.39
CA LYS A 57 6.19 7.25 -0.66
C LYS A 57 7.11 6.16 -1.19
N GLU A 58 7.47 5.21 -0.34
CA GLU A 58 8.35 4.09 -0.59
C GLU A 58 7.79 3.14 -1.66
N ILE A 59 6.47 3.16 -1.89
CA ILE A 59 5.78 2.26 -2.83
C ILE A 59 5.03 3.02 -3.94
N GLN A 60 5.05 4.36 -3.96
CA GLN A 60 4.42 5.15 -5.01
C GLN A 60 5.05 4.89 -6.39
N GLY A 61 6.38 4.79 -6.45
CA GLY A 61 7.13 4.52 -7.69
C GLY A 61 6.97 3.10 -8.23
N THR A 62 6.38 2.20 -7.44
CA THR A 62 6.13 0.80 -7.79
C THR A 62 4.69 0.56 -8.27
N MET A 63 3.83 1.58 -8.24
CA MET A 63 2.45 1.44 -8.68
C MET A 63 2.36 1.10 -10.18
N PRO A 64 1.50 0.16 -10.60
CA PRO A 64 1.36 -0.21 -12.01
C PRO A 64 0.94 0.98 -12.89
N PRO A 65 1.40 1.05 -14.15
CA PRO A 65 1.01 2.15 -15.05
C PRO A 65 -0.47 2.10 -15.44
N ASP A 66 -1.13 0.95 -15.28
CA ASP A 66 -2.58 0.82 -15.50
C ASP A 66 -3.36 1.49 -14.35
N PRO A 67 -4.23 2.48 -14.64
CA PRO A 67 -4.93 3.24 -13.62
C PRO A 67 -6.00 2.43 -12.89
N LEU A 68 -6.60 1.43 -13.52
CA LEU A 68 -7.61 0.59 -12.86
C LEU A 68 -6.96 -0.36 -11.86
N LEU A 69 -5.82 -0.94 -12.22
CA LEU A 69 -5.04 -1.76 -11.31
C LEU A 69 -4.47 -0.92 -10.18
N SER A 70 -3.87 0.25 -10.48
CA SER A 70 -3.33 1.13 -9.44
C SER A 70 -4.37 1.60 -8.43
N VAL A 71 -5.59 1.90 -8.87
CA VAL A 71 -6.64 2.37 -7.96
C VAL A 71 -7.19 1.22 -7.09
N LYS A 72 -7.28 0.00 -7.62
CA LYS A 72 -7.60 -1.20 -6.84
C LYS A 72 -6.56 -1.48 -5.76
N LEU A 73 -5.27 -1.45 -6.11
CA LEU A 73 -4.18 -1.62 -5.15
C LEU A 73 -4.17 -0.54 -4.07
N THR A 74 -4.52 0.68 -4.46
CA THR A 74 -4.69 1.79 -3.52
C THR A 74 -5.82 1.48 -2.53
N ILE A 75 -6.91 0.86 -2.95
CA ILE A 75 -8.01 0.42 -2.06
C ILE A 75 -7.59 -0.76 -1.17
N ASP A 76 -6.91 -1.76 -1.72
CA ASP A 76 -6.51 -2.98 -1.00
C ASP A 76 -5.59 -2.68 0.18
N LEU A 77 -4.76 -1.64 0.08
CA LEU A 77 -3.94 -1.14 1.19
C LEU A 77 -4.75 -0.76 2.43
N PHE A 78 -6.04 -0.44 2.28
CA PHE A 78 -6.89 0.10 3.35
C PHE A 78 -8.18 -0.70 3.58
N SER A 79 -8.37 -1.84 2.89
CA SER A 79 -9.60 -2.62 2.96
C SER A 79 -9.69 -3.59 4.14
N GLY A 80 -8.63 -3.76 4.94
CA GLY A 80 -8.59 -4.72 6.08
C GLY A 80 -9.67 -4.51 7.15
N ASN A 81 -10.27 -3.31 7.23
CA ASN A 81 -11.37 -3.00 8.17
C ASN A 81 -12.70 -2.69 7.44
N ALA A 82 -12.88 -3.19 6.22
CA ALA A 82 -14.02 -2.88 5.35
C ALA A 82 -15.39 -3.16 5.99
N GLU A 83 -15.48 -4.05 6.97
CA GLU A 83 -16.70 -4.37 7.71
C GLU A 83 -17.21 -3.21 8.59
N ASN A 84 -16.30 -2.32 9.00
CA ASN A 84 -16.59 -1.13 9.82
C ASN A 84 -16.83 0.13 8.98
N LEU A 85 -16.72 0.00 7.66
CA LEU A 85 -16.84 1.09 6.70
C LEU A 85 -18.19 1.04 5.95
N LEU A 86 -18.65 2.21 5.55
CA LEU A 86 -19.81 2.43 4.68
C LEU A 86 -19.36 2.65 3.24
N ALA A 87 -18.27 3.38 3.02
CA ALA A 87 -17.80 3.75 1.69
C ALA A 87 -16.27 3.89 1.63
N MET A 88 -15.70 3.64 0.46
CA MET A 88 -14.27 3.81 0.16
C MET A 88 -14.13 4.51 -1.19
N VAL A 89 -13.32 5.56 -1.23
CA VAL A 89 -13.01 6.32 -2.45
C VAL A 89 -11.50 6.46 -2.59
N ALA A 90 -10.91 5.72 -3.51
CA ALA A 90 -9.51 5.88 -3.89
C ALA A 90 -9.36 6.89 -5.02
N VAL A 91 -8.26 7.66 -4.98
CA VAL A 91 -7.91 8.69 -5.95
C VAL A 91 -6.46 8.52 -6.36
N LEU A 92 -6.21 8.49 -7.67
CA LEU A 92 -4.85 8.40 -8.23
C LEU A 92 -4.30 9.76 -8.65
N ASP A 93 -2.98 9.86 -8.76
CA ASP A 93 -2.33 10.99 -9.42
C ASP A 93 -2.84 11.11 -10.87
N PRO A 94 -3.10 12.32 -11.40
CA PRO A 94 -3.63 12.48 -12.74
C PRO A 94 -2.69 11.89 -13.80
N GLN A 95 -3.25 11.04 -14.67
CA GLN A 95 -2.52 10.55 -15.82
C GLN A 95 -2.46 11.63 -16.90
N ALA A 96 -1.24 12.03 -17.27
CA ALA A 96 -1.02 13.01 -18.32
C ALA A 96 -1.23 12.38 -19.70
N SER A 97 -2.07 12.99 -20.53
CA SER A 97 -2.17 12.70 -21.96
C SER A 97 -1.63 13.86 -22.81
N LYS A 98 -1.67 13.71 -24.14
CA LYS A 98 -1.19 14.73 -25.08
C LYS A 98 -1.90 16.08 -24.93
N ASN A 99 -3.18 16.07 -24.53
CA ASN A 99 -4.04 17.25 -24.55
C ASN A 99 -4.69 17.58 -23.18
N GLU A 100 -4.86 16.57 -22.33
CA GLU A 100 -5.54 16.70 -21.03
C GLU A 100 -4.98 15.72 -20.00
N ASP A 101 -5.14 16.05 -18.74
CA ASP A 101 -4.85 15.15 -17.62
C ASP A 101 -6.17 14.54 -17.17
N THR A 102 -6.14 13.28 -16.74
CA THR A 102 -7.33 12.58 -16.21
C THR A 102 -7.07 12.11 -14.80
N LEU A 103 -7.88 12.61 -13.86
CA LEU A 103 -7.97 12.09 -12.50
C LEU A 103 -8.88 10.86 -12.50
N HIS A 104 -8.40 9.77 -11.91
CA HIS A 104 -9.16 8.52 -11.77
C HIS A 104 -9.51 8.32 -10.30
N LEU A 105 -10.78 8.04 -10.05
CA LEU A 105 -11.26 7.64 -8.73
C LEU A 105 -11.97 6.30 -8.85
N TRP A 106 -11.85 5.51 -7.79
CA TRP A 106 -12.66 4.32 -7.57
C TRP A 106 -13.49 4.55 -6.34
N ALA A 107 -14.81 4.48 -6.48
CA ALA A 107 -15.75 4.84 -5.43
C ALA A 107 -16.75 3.71 -5.21
N GLU A 108 -16.70 3.14 -4.01
CA GLU A 108 -17.53 2.03 -3.58
C GLU A 108 -18.34 2.39 -2.35
N HIS A 109 -19.53 1.79 -2.22
CA HIS A 109 -20.32 1.78 -1.01
C HIS A 109 -20.71 0.34 -0.65
N ARG A 110 -20.77 0.02 0.65
CA ARG A 110 -21.15 -1.29 1.21
C ARG A 110 -22.51 -1.81 0.72
N SER A 111 -23.38 -0.93 0.25
CA SER A 111 -24.68 -1.28 -0.33
C SER A 111 -24.58 -1.96 -1.69
N GLY A 112 -23.37 -2.05 -2.27
CA GLY A 112 -23.11 -2.59 -3.61
C GLY A 112 -23.06 -1.53 -4.71
N ILE A 113 -23.12 -0.23 -4.36
CA ILE A 113 -22.85 0.83 -5.34
C ILE A 113 -21.35 0.82 -5.61
N SER A 114 -20.96 0.64 -6.87
CA SER A 114 -19.56 0.79 -7.24
C SER A 114 -19.36 1.40 -8.62
N GLN A 115 -18.39 2.30 -8.70
CA GLN A 115 -18.20 3.17 -9.85
C GLN A 115 -16.75 3.64 -9.98
N ILE A 116 -16.27 3.67 -11.22
CA ILE A 116 -15.06 4.39 -11.60
C ILE A 116 -15.47 5.79 -12.02
N ILE A 117 -14.85 6.81 -11.44
CA ILE A 117 -15.12 8.20 -11.75
C ILE A 117 -13.89 8.79 -12.44
N ARG A 118 -14.10 9.38 -13.61
CA ARG A 118 -13.06 10.08 -14.37
C ARG A 118 -13.36 11.56 -14.43
N VAL A 119 -12.32 12.36 -14.21
CA VAL A 119 -12.39 13.81 -14.29
C VAL A 119 -11.26 14.33 -15.17
N ASP A 120 -11.60 14.92 -16.31
CA ASP A 120 -10.63 15.44 -17.25
C ASP A 120 -10.38 16.93 -17.00
N PHE A 121 -9.14 17.36 -17.16
CA PHE A 121 -8.82 18.79 -17.10
C PHE A 121 -7.56 19.11 -17.90
N THR A 122 -7.50 20.32 -18.45
CA THR A 122 -6.23 20.81 -19.01
C THR A 122 -5.45 21.51 -17.90
N ARG A 123 -4.23 21.04 -17.61
CA ARG A 123 -3.36 21.60 -16.55
C ARG A 123 -3.21 23.13 -16.65
N LYS A 124 -3.12 23.68 -17.87
CA LYS A 124 -3.04 25.13 -18.12
C LYS A 124 -4.28 25.92 -17.69
N LYS A 125 -5.49 25.39 -17.91
CA LYS A 125 -6.73 26.06 -17.49
C LYS A 125 -6.94 25.86 -15.99
N PHE A 126 -6.73 24.65 -15.51
CA PHE A 126 -6.90 24.27 -14.12
C PHE A 126 -6.04 25.12 -13.17
N LEU A 127 -4.75 25.30 -13.47
CA LEU A 127 -3.88 26.15 -12.64
C LEU A 127 -4.25 27.65 -12.64
N LYS A 128 -5.08 28.11 -13.59
CA LYS A 128 -5.61 29.49 -13.62
C LYS A 128 -6.98 29.60 -12.95
N HIS A 129 -7.80 28.57 -13.11
CA HIS A 129 -9.15 28.44 -12.61
C HIS A 129 -9.31 26.99 -12.14
N PRO A 130 -9.01 26.70 -10.85
CA PRO A 130 -8.98 25.34 -10.31
C PRO A 130 -10.42 24.82 -10.22
N THR A 131 -10.84 24.22 -11.32
CA THR A 131 -12.18 23.70 -11.48
C THR A 131 -12.09 22.52 -12.41
N PHE A 132 -12.51 21.37 -11.89
CA PHE A 132 -12.60 20.14 -12.64
C PHE A 132 -13.75 20.16 -13.65
N SER A 133 -13.66 19.35 -14.70
CA SER A 133 -14.83 19.06 -15.54
C SER A 133 -15.90 18.34 -14.73
N GLU A 134 -17.10 18.22 -15.31
CA GLU A 134 -18.11 17.32 -14.75
C GLU A 134 -17.53 15.89 -14.65
N PRO A 135 -17.64 15.24 -13.48
CA PRO A 135 -17.21 13.86 -13.31
C PRO A 135 -18.04 12.91 -14.18
N ARG A 136 -17.36 12.00 -14.87
CA ARG A 136 -18.02 10.90 -15.61
C ARG A 136 -17.90 9.63 -14.78
N ALA A 137 -19.02 9.09 -14.35
CA ALA A 137 -19.08 7.85 -13.61
C ALA A 137 -19.45 6.68 -14.53
N GLU A 138 -18.69 5.59 -14.44
CA GLU A 138 -18.95 4.31 -15.09
C GLU A 138 -19.22 3.27 -13.99
N ILE A 139 -20.37 2.60 -14.06
CA ILE A 139 -20.73 1.52 -13.13
C ILE A 139 -19.78 0.36 -13.35
N GLN A 140 -19.39 -0.28 -12.26
CA GLN A 140 -18.47 -1.41 -12.27
C GLN A 140 -18.76 -2.37 -11.10
N ASP A 141 -18.17 -3.57 -11.10
CA ASP A 141 -18.40 -4.58 -10.07
C ASP A 141 -17.67 -4.23 -8.78
N ALA A 142 -18.37 -4.23 -7.63
CA ALA A 142 -17.74 -3.94 -6.35
C ALA A 142 -16.46 -4.80 -6.14
N HIS A 143 -15.42 -4.21 -5.57
CA HIS A 143 -14.12 -4.85 -5.31
C HIS A 143 -13.92 -5.07 -3.81
N VAL A 144 -14.49 -4.19 -2.98
CA VAL A 144 -14.39 -4.24 -1.51
C VAL A 144 -15.50 -5.10 -0.88
N TRP A 145 -16.73 -5.04 -1.42
CA TRP A 145 -17.93 -5.58 -0.77
C TRP A 145 -18.72 -6.59 -1.61
N THR A 146 -18.06 -7.39 -2.46
CA THR A 146 -18.68 -8.38 -3.37
C THR A 146 -19.45 -9.54 -2.73
N GLY A 147 -19.67 -9.54 -1.41
CA GLY A 147 -20.22 -10.70 -0.69
C GLY A 147 -19.18 -11.77 -0.40
N GLU A 148 -18.02 -11.69 -1.05
CA GLU A 148 -16.72 -12.09 -0.56
C GLU A 148 -15.99 -10.77 -0.26
N ALA A 149 -15.59 -10.56 0.99
CA ALA A 149 -14.48 -9.64 1.28
C ALA A 149 -13.34 -10.01 0.32
N PRO A 150 -12.47 -9.09 -0.13
CA PRO A 150 -11.19 -9.53 -0.68
C PRO A 150 -10.63 -10.49 0.35
N ALA A 151 -10.42 -11.77 0.02
CA ALA A 151 -9.89 -12.63 1.05
C ALA A 151 -8.58 -12.00 1.50
N SER A 152 -8.41 -12.01 2.82
CA SER A 152 -7.14 -11.70 3.45
C SER A 152 -6.04 -12.30 2.59
N ALA A 153 -5.15 -11.49 2.00
CA ALA A 153 -3.99 -11.84 1.19
C ALA A 153 -4.04 -13.15 0.36
N GLY A 154 -4.17 -14.29 1.03
CA GLY A 154 -4.33 -15.65 0.54
C GLY A 154 -5.52 -15.96 -0.35
N GLU A 155 -6.04 -15.05 -1.18
CA GLU A 155 -6.67 -15.46 -2.45
C GLU A 155 -5.76 -15.23 -3.66
N TRP A 156 -5.14 -14.06 -3.82
CA TRP A 156 -4.43 -13.73 -5.06
C TRP A 156 -2.95 -14.11 -5.08
N TRP A 157 -2.21 -14.01 -3.96
CA TRP A 157 -0.74 -14.12 -4.02
C TRP A 157 -0.24 -15.53 -4.37
N HIS A 158 -1.10 -16.54 -4.21
CA HIS A 158 -0.80 -17.92 -4.52
C HIS A 158 -1.41 -18.37 -5.86
N GLU A 159 -2.15 -17.52 -6.55
CA GLU A 159 -2.71 -17.85 -7.87
C GLU A 159 -1.59 -18.06 -8.89
N GLY A 160 -1.62 -19.21 -9.56
CA GLY A 160 -0.63 -19.55 -10.58
C GLY A 160 0.74 -19.99 -10.04
N LEU A 161 0.94 -19.98 -8.72
CA LEU A 161 2.14 -20.52 -8.09
C LEU A 161 2.05 -22.04 -7.89
N SER A 162 3.19 -22.71 -7.94
CA SER A 162 3.30 -24.10 -7.51
C SER A 162 3.15 -24.22 -5.99
N GLU A 163 2.77 -25.40 -5.50
CA GLU A 163 2.77 -25.70 -4.05
C GLU A 163 4.13 -25.45 -3.41
N GLN A 164 5.22 -25.67 -4.16
CA GLN A 164 6.57 -25.40 -3.70
C GLN A 164 6.84 -23.91 -3.52
N ALA A 165 6.43 -23.07 -4.48
CA ALA A 165 6.56 -21.62 -4.36
C ALA A 165 5.73 -21.07 -3.20
N ILE A 166 4.53 -21.60 -2.99
CA ILE A 166 3.66 -21.26 -1.86
C ILE A 166 4.35 -21.61 -0.54
N GLN A 167 4.92 -22.82 -0.45
CA GLN A 167 5.67 -23.24 0.74
C GLN A 167 6.92 -22.38 0.98
N ASP A 168 7.68 -22.07 -0.07
CA ASP A 168 8.86 -21.21 0.03
C ASP A 168 8.49 -19.83 0.58
N VAL A 169 7.34 -19.25 0.18
CA VAL A 169 6.82 -17.99 0.74
C VAL A 169 6.49 -18.13 2.22
N PHE A 170 5.83 -19.22 2.63
CA PHE A 170 5.55 -19.47 4.05
C PHE A 170 6.83 -19.62 4.87
N ASP A 171 7.85 -20.30 4.33
CA ASP A 171 9.13 -20.50 5.01
C ASP A 171 9.91 -19.19 5.13
N LEU A 172 9.90 -18.35 4.08
CA LEU A 172 10.47 -17.00 4.10
C LEU A 172 9.82 -16.13 5.18
N VAL A 173 8.48 -16.08 5.22
CA VAL A 173 7.72 -15.31 6.24
C VAL A 173 7.95 -15.89 7.64
N GLY A 174 7.93 -17.22 7.75
CA GLY A 174 8.13 -17.95 9.00
C GLY A 174 9.53 -17.78 9.60
N ALA A 175 10.54 -17.56 8.77
CA ALA A 175 11.89 -17.21 9.22
C ALA A 175 12.05 -15.70 9.52
N ALA A 176 11.43 -14.85 8.71
CA ALA A 176 11.52 -13.40 8.83
C ALA A 176 10.80 -12.87 10.08
N VAL A 177 9.49 -13.08 10.20
CA VAL A 177 8.66 -12.39 11.20
C VAL A 177 9.14 -12.65 12.63
N PRO A 178 9.47 -13.88 13.07
CA PRO A 178 9.94 -14.13 14.43
C PRO A 178 11.28 -13.46 14.73
N PHE A 179 12.20 -13.42 13.75
CA PHE A 179 13.48 -12.74 13.92
C PHE A 179 13.27 -11.24 14.06
N ALA A 180 12.44 -10.63 13.19
CA ALA A 180 12.10 -9.22 13.33
C ALA A 180 11.44 -8.90 14.67
N GLN A 181 10.52 -9.76 15.14
CA GLN A 181 9.86 -9.61 16.44
C GLN A 181 10.87 -9.62 17.60
N ASP A 182 11.85 -10.53 17.56
CA ASP A 182 12.90 -10.62 18.56
C ASP A 182 13.81 -9.39 18.56
N GLN A 183 14.21 -8.89 17.39
CA GLN A 183 15.04 -7.69 17.28
C GLN A 183 14.31 -6.43 17.74
N LEU A 184 13.06 -6.25 17.31
CA LEU A 184 12.22 -5.13 17.75
C LEU A 184 12.00 -5.16 19.27
N GLY A 185 11.72 -6.32 19.86
CA GLY A 185 11.59 -6.45 21.31
C GLY A 185 12.89 -6.16 22.05
N LYS A 186 14.05 -6.55 21.52
CA LYS A 186 15.34 -6.34 22.20
C LYS A 186 15.86 -4.91 22.09
N TYR A 187 15.68 -4.28 20.93
CA TYR A 187 16.37 -3.04 20.57
C TYR A 187 15.44 -1.88 20.26
N GLY A 188 14.11 -2.10 20.23
CA GLY A 188 13.12 -1.08 19.86
C GLY A 188 13.18 -0.64 18.40
N SER A 189 14.07 -1.26 17.60
CA SER A 189 14.34 -0.91 16.21
C SER A 189 14.86 -2.13 15.47
N LEU A 190 14.80 -2.09 14.14
CA LEU A 190 15.23 -3.19 13.29
C LEU A 190 16.01 -2.65 12.08
N ALA A 191 17.29 -3.00 12.03
CA ALA A 191 18.09 -2.80 10.82
C ALA A 191 17.60 -3.73 9.70
N PRO A 192 17.61 -3.28 8.42
CA PRO A 192 17.18 -4.14 7.32
C PRO A 192 18.00 -5.42 7.23
N TYR A 193 17.31 -6.52 6.92
CA TYR A 193 17.93 -7.82 6.71
C TYR A 193 17.16 -8.60 5.65
N GLY A 194 17.80 -9.63 5.12
CA GLY A 194 17.26 -10.45 4.05
C GLY A 194 17.17 -11.92 4.45
N VAL A 195 16.14 -12.59 3.97
CA VAL A 195 15.94 -14.03 4.05
C VAL A 195 15.84 -14.56 2.63
N THR A 196 16.45 -15.70 2.33
CA THR A 196 16.42 -16.31 1.00
C THR A 196 16.11 -17.78 1.08
N THR A 197 15.44 -18.33 0.07
CA THR A 197 15.30 -19.77 -0.14
C THR A 197 16.15 -20.17 -1.33
N ASP A 198 17.07 -21.11 -1.14
CA ASP A 198 17.93 -21.61 -2.22
C ASP A 198 17.24 -22.70 -3.09
N LEU A 199 17.95 -23.19 -4.12
CA LEU A 199 17.43 -24.27 -4.97
C LEU A 199 17.12 -25.58 -4.24
N GLY A 200 17.76 -25.84 -3.09
CA GLY A 200 17.51 -26.98 -2.22
C GLY A 200 16.32 -26.78 -1.29
N GLY A 201 15.85 -25.55 -1.12
CA GLY A 201 14.84 -25.17 -0.12
C GLY A 201 15.44 -24.76 1.23
N GLU A 202 16.75 -24.57 1.31
CA GLU A 202 17.40 -24.11 2.54
C GLU A 202 17.22 -22.61 2.72
N ILE A 203 16.96 -22.20 3.95
CA ILE A 203 16.77 -20.79 4.33
C ILE A 203 18.12 -20.17 4.71
N GLY A 204 18.47 -19.07 4.04
CA GLY A 204 19.62 -18.23 4.38
C GLY A 204 19.18 -16.89 4.97
N GLN A 205 19.94 -16.37 5.94
CA GLN A 205 19.79 -15.01 6.48
C GLN A 205 20.99 -14.16 6.10
N HIS A 206 20.73 -12.90 5.72
CA HIS A 206 21.73 -11.99 5.17
C HIS A 206 21.55 -10.60 5.76
N MET A 207 22.67 -9.95 6.05
CA MET A 207 22.73 -8.53 6.42
C MET A 207 23.57 -7.82 5.38
N ALA A 208 23.23 -6.57 5.06
CA ALA A 208 24.17 -5.69 4.36
C ALA A 208 25.31 -5.32 5.32
N TYR A 209 26.55 -5.37 4.82
CA TYR A 209 27.68 -4.82 5.54
C TYR A 209 27.88 -3.38 5.12
N GLN A 210 27.66 -2.45 6.04
CA GLN A 210 27.93 -1.04 5.83
C GLN A 210 28.62 -0.44 7.05
N ASP A 211 29.49 0.53 6.79
CA ASP A 211 30.03 1.36 7.85
C ASP A 211 28.91 2.29 8.37
N PRO A 212 28.77 2.46 9.70
CA PRO A 212 27.86 3.44 10.25
C PRO A 212 28.19 4.85 9.76
N ASN A 213 27.20 5.73 9.66
CA ASN A 213 27.45 7.14 9.39
C ASN A 213 28.07 7.83 10.62
N GLU A 214 28.31 9.16 10.55
CA GLU A 214 28.92 9.93 11.64
C GLU A 214 28.10 9.91 12.95
N ASP A 215 26.82 9.55 12.87
CA ASP A 215 25.88 9.44 14.00
C ASP A 215 25.70 7.98 14.47
N ASP A 216 26.58 7.05 14.04
CA ASP A 216 26.49 5.60 14.28
C ASP A 216 25.21 4.94 13.72
N GLU A 217 24.51 5.58 12.78
CA GLU A 217 23.29 5.06 12.17
C GLU A 217 23.56 4.27 10.88
N ILE A 218 22.72 3.26 10.65
CA ILE A 218 22.71 2.46 9.43
C ILE A 218 21.72 3.08 8.43
N ASP A 219 22.21 3.59 7.30
CA ASP A 219 21.39 3.90 6.12
C ASP A 219 20.61 2.66 5.63
N SER A 220 19.33 2.62 6.00
CA SER A 220 18.45 1.50 5.70
C SER A 220 18.16 1.36 4.20
N ALA A 221 18.11 2.47 3.45
CA ALA A 221 17.86 2.43 2.01
C ALA A 221 19.06 1.86 1.28
N GLU A 222 20.27 2.22 1.69
CA GLU A 222 21.51 1.64 1.18
C GLU A 222 21.59 0.13 1.49
N SER A 223 21.31 -0.27 2.73
CA SER A 223 21.27 -1.68 3.12
C SER A 223 20.31 -2.51 2.25
N VAL A 224 19.09 -2.01 2.02
CA VAL A 224 18.10 -2.67 1.14
C VAL A 224 18.63 -2.77 -0.29
N ARG A 225 19.25 -1.71 -0.82
CA ARG A 225 19.85 -1.72 -2.17
C ARG A 225 20.97 -2.76 -2.27
N MET A 226 21.90 -2.78 -1.32
CA MET A 226 23.02 -3.72 -1.28
C MET A 226 22.55 -5.17 -1.22
N MET A 227 21.52 -5.47 -0.41
CA MET A 227 20.93 -6.82 -0.36
C MET A 227 20.26 -7.18 -1.69
N THR A 228 19.48 -6.27 -2.27
CA THR A 228 18.84 -6.47 -3.58
C THR A 228 19.87 -6.81 -4.65
N GLU A 229 20.97 -6.04 -4.72
CA GLU A 229 22.08 -6.30 -5.64
C GLU A 229 22.78 -7.62 -5.32
N GLY A 230 23.04 -7.92 -4.05
CA GLY A 230 23.65 -9.19 -3.63
C GLY A 230 22.80 -10.41 -4.02
N PHE A 231 21.48 -10.31 -3.94
CA PHE A 231 20.54 -11.34 -4.37
C PHE A 231 20.47 -11.45 -5.89
N ARG A 232 20.50 -10.33 -6.62
CA ARG A 232 20.61 -10.32 -8.09
C ARG A 232 21.83 -11.11 -8.58
N HIS A 233 22.98 -10.97 -7.92
CA HIS A 233 24.19 -11.73 -8.27
C HIS A 233 24.07 -13.24 -7.99
N LYS A 234 23.05 -13.66 -7.23
CA LYS A 234 22.80 -15.04 -6.82
C LYS A 234 21.52 -15.63 -7.43
N LEU A 235 20.89 -14.96 -8.41
CA LEU A 235 19.62 -15.36 -9.01
C LEU A 235 19.55 -16.83 -9.40
N GLU A 236 20.61 -17.36 -10.03
CA GLU A 236 20.65 -18.76 -10.47
C GLU A 236 20.70 -19.78 -9.32
N THR A 237 20.90 -19.33 -8.09
CA THR A 237 21.02 -20.17 -6.89
C THR A 237 19.84 -20.03 -5.93
N LEU A 238 18.90 -19.13 -6.22
CA LEU A 238 17.78 -18.79 -5.34
C LEU A 238 16.45 -19.14 -5.99
N ARG A 239 15.49 -19.60 -5.18
CA ARG A 239 14.08 -19.71 -5.56
C ARG A 239 13.27 -18.51 -5.10
N GLY A 240 13.57 -17.99 -3.90
CA GLY A 240 12.86 -16.83 -3.36
C GLY A 240 13.71 -15.95 -2.46
N THR A 241 13.29 -14.71 -2.31
CA THR A 241 13.93 -13.72 -1.43
C THR A 241 12.87 -12.94 -0.66
N CYS A 242 13.19 -12.54 0.56
CA CYS A 242 12.43 -11.63 1.39
C CYS A 242 13.38 -10.58 1.95
N ILE A 243 13.20 -9.30 1.63
CA ILE A 243 13.94 -8.20 2.27
C ILE A 243 13.01 -7.53 3.28
N ILE A 244 13.47 -7.43 4.53
CA ILE A 244 12.71 -6.91 5.65
C ILE A 244 13.30 -5.57 6.05
N SER A 245 12.44 -4.58 6.29
CA SER A 245 12.82 -3.28 6.83
C SER A 245 11.75 -2.77 7.79
N ASP A 246 12.18 -2.07 8.84
CA ASP A 246 11.31 -1.22 9.65
C ASP A 246 10.94 0.03 8.86
N VAL A 247 9.65 0.36 8.82
CA VAL A 247 9.14 1.55 8.15
C VAL A 247 8.10 2.25 9.01
N ARG A 248 8.09 3.57 8.94
CA ARG A 248 7.07 4.38 9.62
C ARG A 248 6.01 4.84 8.63
N LEU A 249 4.82 4.26 8.76
CA LEU A 249 3.64 4.62 7.98
C LEU A 249 3.07 5.94 8.52
N THR A 250 3.28 7.02 7.78
CA THR A 250 2.80 8.35 8.19
C THR A 250 1.52 8.71 7.44
N PRO A 251 0.46 9.17 8.15
CA PRO A 251 -0.69 9.80 7.52
C PRO A 251 -0.20 11.03 6.76
N SER A 252 -0.41 11.01 5.47
CA SER A 252 -0.01 12.07 4.55
C SER A 252 -0.64 13.44 4.75
N SER A 253 -1.79 13.51 5.44
CA SER A 253 -2.42 14.75 5.87
C SER A 253 -1.60 15.49 6.92
N GLY A 254 -0.63 14.82 7.56
CA GLY A 254 -0.04 15.26 8.83
C GLY A 254 -1.02 15.18 10.02
N GLU A 255 -2.27 14.75 9.77
CA GLU A 255 -3.31 14.53 10.77
C GLU A 255 -3.57 13.02 10.90
N GLY A 256 -3.23 12.45 12.05
CA GLY A 256 -3.34 11.03 12.37
C GLY A 256 -2.11 10.54 13.13
N VAL A 257 -2.14 9.30 13.62
CA VAL A 257 -1.00 8.70 14.33
C VAL A 257 -0.16 7.94 13.31
N ALA A 258 1.13 8.29 13.24
CA ALA A 258 2.09 7.51 12.48
C ALA A 258 2.27 6.14 13.14
N LEU A 259 2.30 5.09 12.33
CA LEU A 259 2.31 3.71 12.77
C LEU A 259 3.57 3.02 12.26
N ASP A 260 4.29 2.35 13.14
CA ASP A 260 5.47 1.57 12.75
C ASP A 260 5.03 0.22 12.18
N ALA A 261 5.73 -0.25 11.16
CA ALA A 261 5.39 -1.47 10.45
C ALA A 261 6.62 -2.19 9.93
N LEU A 262 6.55 -3.51 9.91
CA LEU A 262 7.47 -4.33 9.13
C LEU A 262 7.03 -4.31 7.67
N ARG A 263 7.95 -3.95 6.79
CA ARG A 263 7.82 -4.17 5.35
C ARG A 263 8.63 -5.40 4.95
N LEU A 264 7.99 -6.39 4.36
CA LEU A 264 8.62 -7.57 3.78
C LEU A 264 8.43 -7.52 2.26
N HIS A 265 9.51 -7.33 1.51
CA HIS A 265 9.49 -7.45 0.05
C HIS A 265 9.86 -8.87 -0.35
N ILE A 266 8.84 -9.64 -0.76
CA ILE A 266 8.97 -11.04 -1.14
C ILE A 266 8.98 -11.16 -2.66
N GLU A 267 9.93 -11.93 -3.19
CA GLU A 267 10.01 -12.31 -4.60
C GLU A 267 10.25 -13.81 -4.73
N HIS A 268 9.72 -14.40 -5.79
CA HIS A 268 9.94 -15.80 -6.15
C HIS A 268 10.25 -15.93 -7.64
N THR A 269 11.09 -16.90 -8.00
CA THR A 269 11.50 -17.20 -9.38
C THR A 269 10.34 -17.59 -10.30
N GLU A 270 9.21 -18.01 -9.73
CA GLU A 270 7.95 -18.27 -10.45
C GLU A 270 7.15 -17.00 -10.79
N GLY A 271 7.71 -15.81 -10.53
CA GLY A 271 7.12 -14.53 -10.95
C GLY A 271 6.31 -13.81 -9.87
N LEU A 272 6.27 -14.34 -8.63
CA LEU A 272 5.70 -13.61 -7.50
C LEU A 272 6.59 -12.41 -7.15
N SER A 273 5.97 -11.24 -6.96
CA SER A 273 6.59 -10.13 -6.26
C SER A 273 5.53 -9.35 -5.48
N MET A 274 5.71 -9.27 -4.16
CA MET A 274 4.76 -8.63 -3.26
C MET A 274 5.44 -7.97 -2.06
N LEU A 275 4.74 -7.02 -1.44
CA LEU A 275 5.02 -6.46 -0.14
C LEU A 275 4.02 -7.02 0.86
N LEU A 276 4.49 -7.55 1.99
CA LEU A 276 3.66 -7.61 3.20
C LEU A 276 4.00 -6.42 4.09
N LEU A 277 2.98 -5.67 4.48
CA LEU A 277 3.07 -4.63 5.50
C LEU A 277 2.42 -5.14 6.77
N LYS A 278 3.18 -5.23 7.84
CA LYS A 278 2.75 -5.74 9.14
C LYS A 278 2.99 -4.70 10.22
N PRO A 279 1.99 -3.85 10.51
CA PRO A 279 2.07 -2.89 11.60
C PRO A 279 2.42 -3.55 12.93
N TYR A 280 3.12 -2.82 13.79
CA TYR A 280 3.43 -3.29 15.13
C TYR A 280 3.39 -2.18 16.17
N GLU A 281 3.20 -2.60 17.41
CA GLU A 281 3.40 -1.77 18.60
C GLU A 281 4.34 -2.49 19.56
N ILE A 282 5.18 -1.72 20.25
CA ILE A 282 6.07 -2.25 21.29
C ILE A 282 5.55 -1.77 22.64
N ASP A 283 5.22 -2.71 23.52
CA ASP A 283 4.96 -2.40 24.92
C ASP A 283 6.29 -2.05 25.59
N GLU A 284 6.49 -0.77 25.93
CA GLU A 284 7.72 -0.28 26.53
C GLU A 284 8.07 -0.96 27.86
N GLN A 285 7.08 -1.45 28.62
CA GLN A 285 7.31 -2.07 29.92
C GLN A 285 7.76 -3.52 29.80
N SER A 286 7.10 -4.27 28.91
CA SER A 286 7.37 -5.70 28.73
C SER A 286 8.33 -6.00 27.59
N GLN A 287 8.65 -4.99 26.77
CA GLN A 287 9.40 -5.13 25.52
C GLN A 287 8.78 -6.17 24.56
N THR A 288 7.47 -6.36 24.68
CA THR A 288 6.71 -7.29 23.85
C THR A 288 6.23 -6.58 22.60
N VAL A 289 6.44 -7.20 21.45
CA VAL A 289 5.97 -6.68 20.15
C VAL A 289 4.65 -7.33 19.80
N ALA A 290 3.62 -6.51 19.62
CA ALA A 290 2.30 -6.92 19.15
C ALA A 290 2.16 -6.54 17.68
N PHE A 291 1.85 -7.52 16.82
CA PHE A 291 1.60 -7.26 15.41
C PHE A 291 0.12 -7.03 15.14
N GLY A 292 -0.17 -6.04 14.31
CA GLY A 292 -1.48 -5.79 13.73
C GLY A 292 -1.80 -6.67 12.52
N GLU A 293 -2.93 -6.34 11.90
CA GLU A 293 -3.39 -6.94 10.66
C GLU A 293 -2.41 -6.70 9.52
N THR A 294 -2.22 -7.70 8.66
CA THR A 294 -1.21 -7.65 7.60
C THR A 294 -1.85 -7.28 6.27
N ALA A 295 -1.33 -6.24 5.60
CA ALA A 295 -1.69 -5.91 4.24
C ALA A 295 -0.71 -6.56 3.26
N VAL A 296 -1.19 -7.02 2.11
CA VAL A 296 -0.36 -7.63 1.06
C VAL A 296 -0.61 -6.93 -0.27
N VAL A 297 0.47 -6.52 -0.93
CA VAL A 297 0.42 -5.64 -2.09
C VAL A 297 1.34 -6.21 -3.17
N PRO A 298 0.89 -6.46 -4.39
CA PRO A 298 1.81 -6.77 -5.50
C PRO A 298 2.73 -5.57 -5.75
N THR A 299 3.98 -5.86 -6.08
CA THR A 299 4.99 -4.85 -6.40
C THR A 299 5.82 -5.35 -7.58
N PRO A 300 6.49 -4.47 -8.36
CA PRO A 300 7.48 -4.90 -9.32
C PRO A 300 8.62 -5.64 -8.63
N ALA A 301 9.07 -6.71 -9.28
CA ALA A 301 10.28 -7.42 -8.90
C ALA A 301 11.48 -6.47 -8.95
N GLN A 302 12.29 -6.49 -7.91
CA GLN A 302 13.59 -5.85 -7.83
C GLN A 302 14.67 -6.90 -8.03
N VAL A 303 14.61 -8.05 -7.39
CA VAL A 303 15.63 -9.11 -7.55
C VAL A 303 15.53 -9.77 -8.93
N TRP A 304 14.33 -10.15 -9.37
CA TRP A 304 14.11 -10.81 -10.67
C TRP A 304 13.73 -9.86 -11.83
N SER A 305 13.84 -8.53 -11.67
CA SER A 305 13.71 -7.62 -12.81
C SER A 305 14.92 -7.68 -13.73
N ALA A 306 14.65 -7.64 -15.04
CA ALA A 306 15.66 -7.60 -16.11
C ALA A 306 16.30 -6.22 -16.26
#